data_AF-A0A1Z9X252-F1
#
_entry.id   AF-A0A1Z9X252-F1
#
_cell.length_a   1.000
_cell.length_b   1.000
_cell.length_c   1.000
_cell.angle_alpha   90.00
_cell.angle_beta   90.00
_cell.angle_gamma   90.00
#
_symmetry.space_group_name_H-M   'P 1'
#
loop_
_entity.id
_entity.type
_entity.pdbx_description
1 polymer ?
#
loop_
_entity_poly.entity_id
_entity_poly.type
_entity_poly.pdbx_seq_one_letter_code
_entity_poly.pdbx_strand_id
1 'polypeptide(L)'
;MNNTIVAGQQHFISYSAFMRTVFSEKVSRYKRAGITPPTFDEFKSYSMASNGLSPWLESLRGLQATEKQIYSILNTYMKEAKRSLSDIPNILCWLDRYYDIETPVVEGIATEAYWRKRLQPSNN
;
A
#
# COMPACT_ATOMS: atom_id res chain seq x y z
N MET A 1 -39.10 1.12 2.46
CA MET A 1 -38.10 1.68 1.53
C MET A 1 -36.74 1.28 2.08
N ASN A 2 -36.08 0.32 1.44
CA ASN A 2 -34.82 -0.23 1.93
C ASN A 2 -33.69 0.73 1.56
N ASN A 3 -33.15 1.44 2.55
CA ASN A 3 -31.88 2.15 2.41
C ASN A 3 -30.76 1.11 2.41
N THR A 4 -30.47 0.57 1.23
CA THR A 4 -29.19 -0.10 0.99
C THR A 4 -28.13 0.99 1.00
N ILE A 5 -27.40 1.09 2.11
CA ILE A 5 -26.13 1.82 2.12
C ILE A 5 -25.24 1.08 1.13
N VAL A 6 -25.08 1.63 -0.07
CA VAL A 6 -24.03 1.21 -0.99
C VAL A 6 -22.74 1.50 -0.23
N ALA A 7 -22.05 0.46 0.24
CA ALA A 7 -20.75 0.58 0.87
C ALA A 7 -19.90 1.47 -0.05
N GLY A 8 -19.52 2.65 0.46
CA GLY A 8 -18.79 3.63 -0.32
C GLY A 8 -17.56 2.97 -0.92
N GLN A 9 -17.40 3.03 -2.23
CA GLN A 9 -16.20 2.52 -2.88
C GLN A 9 -14.97 3.19 -2.26
N GLN A 10 -14.23 2.46 -1.44
CA GLN A 10 -12.98 2.92 -0.86
C GLN A 10 -12.02 3.23 -2.03
N HIS A 11 -11.64 4.49 -2.19
CA HIS A 11 -10.82 4.91 -3.33
C HIS A 11 -9.35 4.53 -3.09
N PHE A 12 -8.76 3.78 -4.03
CA PHE A 12 -7.36 3.40 -3.94
C PHE A 12 -6.43 4.62 -4.00
N ILE A 13 -5.47 4.68 -3.07
CA ILE A 13 -4.37 5.65 -3.07
C ILE A 13 -3.03 4.91 -3.10
N SER A 14 -2.11 5.33 -3.96
CA SER A 14 -0.77 4.73 -3.98
C SER A 14 0.02 5.11 -2.72
N TYR A 15 0.97 4.27 -2.32
CA TYR A 15 1.80 4.55 -1.13
C TYR A 15 2.51 5.91 -1.20
N SER A 16 3.06 6.27 -2.37
CA SER A 16 3.73 7.56 -2.57
C SER A 16 2.77 8.73 -2.40
N ALA A 17 1.55 8.64 -2.95
CA ALA A 17 0.54 9.68 -2.80
C ALA A 17 0.07 9.81 -1.34
N PHE A 18 -0.19 8.68 -0.67
CA PHE A 18 -0.52 8.65 0.76
C PHE A 18 0.56 9.33 1.60
N MET A 19 1.83 8.95 1.39
CA MET A 19 2.95 9.52 2.13
C MET A 19 3.12 11.02 1.89
N ARG A 20 2.87 11.52 0.67
CA ARG A 20 2.91 12.95 0.36
C ARG A 20 1.83 13.73 1.09
N THR A 21 0.63 13.17 1.23
CA THR A 21 -0.46 13.77 2.02
C THR A 21 -0.07 13.86 3.49
N VAL A 22 0.40 12.77 4.09
CA VAL A 22 0.83 12.79 5.50
C VAL A 22 2.00 13.75 5.72
N PHE A 23 2.96 13.80 4.78
CA PHE A 23 4.09 14.70 4.86
C PHE A 23 3.68 16.17 4.83
N SER A 24 2.77 16.58 3.93
CA SER A 24 2.33 17.98 3.83
C SER A 24 1.64 18.48 5.11
N GLU A 25 0.86 17.60 5.75
CA GLU A 25 0.25 17.88 7.05
C GLU A 25 1.29 18.06 8.16
N LYS A 26 2.33 17.21 8.19
CA LYS A 26 3.41 17.28 9.18
C LYS A 26 4.28 18.52 8.97
N VAL A 27 4.62 18.85 7.72
CA VAL A 27 5.35 20.09 7.36
C VAL A 27 4.63 21.32 7.88
N SER A 28 3.30 21.38 7.73
CA SER A 28 2.50 22.48 8.27
C SER A 28 2.58 22.59 9.80
N ARG A 29 2.76 21.47 10.52
CA ARG A 29 2.97 21.48 11.97
C ARG A 29 4.39 21.92 12.34
N TYR A 30 5.42 21.45 11.64
CA TYR A 30 6.80 21.88 11.85
C TYR A 30 6.96 23.39 11.68
N LYS A 31 6.39 23.96 10.60
CA LYS A 31 6.41 25.40 10.34
C LYS A 31 5.76 26.21 11.46
N ARG A 32 4.60 25.76 11.97
CA ARG A 32 3.92 26.42 13.11
C ARG A 32 4.72 26.35 14.41
N ALA A 33 5.55 25.33 14.57
CA ALA A 33 6.43 25.16 15.73
C ALA A 33 7.81 25.82 15.56
N GLY A 34 8.09 26.49 14.43
CA GLY A 34 9.40 27.09 14.14
C GLY A 34 10.51 26.06 13.88
N ILE A 35 10.16 24.83 13.53
CA ILE A 35 11.11 23.72 13.29
C ILE A 35 11.30 23.52 11.79
N THR A 36 12.54 23.32 11.35
CA THR A 36 12.87 22.91 9.97
C THR A 36 12.38 21.48 9.74
N PRO A 37 11.47 21.24 8.76
CA PRO A 37 11.00 19.89 8.48
C PRO A 37 12.11 19.05 7.83
N PRO A 38 12.10 17.71 8.01
CA PRO A 38 12.96 16.81 7.25
C PRO A 38 12.60 16.83 5.77
N THR A 39 13.48 16.28 4.93
CA THR A 39 13.15 16.00 3.53
C THR A 39 12.07 14.91 3.43
N PHE A 40 11.42 14.82 2.26
CA PHE A 40 10.39 13.80 2.04
C PHE A 40 10.95 12.37 2.16
N ASP A 41 12.15 12.12 1.66
CA ASP A 41 12.76 10.79 1.68
C ASP A 41 13.17 10.37 3.11
N GLU A 42 13.70 11.30 3.91
CA GLU A 42 13.95 11.07 5.34
C GLU A 42 12.65 10.76 6.08
N PHE A 43 11.62 11.58 5.88
CA PHE A 43 10.31 11.36 6.47
C PHE A 43 9.73 9.98 6.10
N LYS A 44 9.80 9.61 4.81
CA LYS A 44 9.32 8.33 4.30
C LYS A 44 10.09 7.15 4.92
N SER A 45 11.41 7.28 5.05
CA SER A 45 12.28 6.29 5.70
C SER A 45 11.91 6.10 7.17
N TYR A 46 11.76 7.18 7.93
CA TYR A 46 11.35 7.12 9.34
C TYR A 46 9.95 6.51 9.52
N SER A 47 9.01 6.86 8.64
CA SER A 47 7.66 6.29 8.68
C SER A 47 7.67 4.78 8.42
N MET A 48 8.45 4.33 7.44
CA MET A 48 8.61 2.90 7.14
C MET A 48 9.26 2.16 8.31
N ALA A 49 10.31 2.73 8.93
CA ALA A 49 10.97 2.12 10.09
C ALA A 49 10.05 2.01 11.32
N SER A 50 9.16 2.98 11.51
CA SER A 50 8.31 3.04 12.71
C SER A 50 7.00 2.26 12.56
N ASN A 51 6.33 2.38 11.41
CA ASN A 51 4.97 1.87 11.21
C ASN A 51 4.86 0.87 10.05
N GLY A 52 5.94 0.65 9.30
CA GLY A 52 5.89 -0.12 8.06
C GLY A 52 4.87 0.44 7.07
N LEU A 53 4.12 -0.47 6.45
CA LEU A 53 3.05 -0.14 5.52
C LEU A 53 1.66 -0.03 6.18
N SER A 54 1.54 -0.33 7.47
CA SER A 54 0.24 -0.46 8.14
C SER A 54 -0.65 0.78 8.02
N PRO A 55 -0.19 2.03 8.26
CA PRO A 55 -1.05 3.20 8.12
C PRO A 55 -1.61 3.39 6.71
N TRP A 56 -0.83 3.02 5.69
CA TRP A 56 -1.28 3.07 4.31
C TRP A 56 -2.29 1.96 4.02
N LEU A 57 -2.04 0.73 4.47
CA LEU A 57 -2.96 -0.39 4.27
C LEU A 57 -4.29 -0.18 5.02
N GLU A 58 -4.26 0.43 6.21
CA GLU A 58 -5.46 0.87 6.92
C GLU A 58 -6.28 1.88 6.12
N SER A 59 -5.63 2.78 5.37
CA SER A 59 -6.35 3.71 4.49
C SER A 59 -7.07 3.02 3.33
N LEU A 60 -6.62 1.80 2.97
CA LEU A 60 -7.20 0.96 1.93
C LEU A 60 -8.18 -0.09 2.48
N ARG A 61 -8.52 -0.04 3.78
CA ARG A 61 -9.38 -1.06 4.41
C ARG A 61 -10.72 -1.24 3.68
N GLY A 62 -11.15 -2.48 3.47
CA GLY A 62 -12.41 -2.79 2.77
C GLY A 62 -12.32 -2.64 1.23
N LEU A 63 -11.13 -2.45 0.67
CA LEU A 63 -10.93 -2.30 -0.76
C LEU A 63 -11.16 -3.62 -1.50
N GLN A 64 -12.14 -3.64 -2.39
CA GLN A 64 -12.23 -4.65 -3.44
C GLN A 64 -11.19 -4.35 -4.53
N ALA A 65 -10.02 -4.97 -4.42
CA ALA A 65 -8.88 -4.59 -5.24
C ALA A 65 -8.96 -5.21 -6.65
N THR A 66 -8.65 -4.40 -7.65
CA THR A 66 -8.34 -4.87 -9.01
C THR A 66 -6.95 -5.48 -9.07
N GLU A 67 -6.66 -6.27 -10.11
CA GLU A 67 -5.32 -6.86 -10.33
C GLU A 67 -4.23 -5.77 -10.37
N LYS A 68 -4.53 -4.61 -10.98
CA LYS A 68 -3.61 -3.46 -11.04
C LYS A 68 -3.33 -2.85 -9.65
N GLN A 69 -4.31 -2.84 -8.76
CA GLN A 69 -4.14 -2.34 -7.40
C GLN A 69 -3.37 -3.34 -6.55
N ILE A 70 -3.65 -4.65 -6.68
CA ILE A 70 -2.83 -5.71 -6.06
C ILE A 70 -1.39 -5.63 -6.55
N TYR A 71 -1.16 -5.44 -7.85
CA TYR A 71 0.18 -5.19 -8.40
C TYR A 71 0.86 -4.01 -7.71
N SER A 72 0.16 -2.88 -7.55
CA SER A 72 0.70 -1.70 -6.89
C SER A 72 1.05 -1.97 -5.42
N ILE A 73 0.21 -2.73 -4.70
CA ILE A 73 0.45 -3.15 -3.32
C ILE A 73 1.68 -4.05 -3.22
N LEU A 74 1.72 -5.13 -4.00
CA LEU A 74 2.84 -6.07 -4.00
C LEU A 74 4.15 -5.37 -4.40
N ASN A 75 4.14 -4.54 -5.43
CA ASN A 75 5.31 -3.76 -5.84
C ASN A 75 5.81 -2.83 -4.73
N THR A 76 4.90 -2.26 -3.93
CA THR A 76 5.27 -1.45 -2.76
C THR A 76 5.94 -2.32 -1.68
N TYR A 77 5.42 -3.53 -1.40
CA TYR A 77 6.08 -4.47 -0.50
C TYR A 77 7.49 -4.85 -0.96
N MET A 78 7.70 -5.08 -2.25
CA MET A 78 9.02 -5.44 -2.78
C MET A 78 10.00 -4.26 -2.68
N LYS A 79 9.57 -3.05 -3.05
CA LYS A 79 10.47 -1.87 -3.14
C LYS A 79 10.72 -1.20 -1.79
N GLU A 80 9.69 -1.07 -0.97
CA GLU A 80 9.74 -0.27 0.25
C GLU A 80 9.97 -1.14 1.49
N ALA A 81 9.27 -2.27 1.59
CA ALA A 81 9.40 -3.21 2.71
C ALA A 81 10.40 -4.35 2.44
N LYS A 82 11.09 -4.32 1.29
CA LYS A 82 12.14 -5.28 0.89
C LYS A 82 11.70 -6.75 1.00
N ARG A 83 10.42 -7.02 0.72
CA ARG A 83 9.88 -8.39 0.65
C ARG A 83 10.33 -9.10 -0.62
N SER A 84 10.27 -10.43 -0.62
CA SER A 84 10.57 -11.25 -1.78
C SER A 84 9.29 -11.75 -2.45
N LEU A 85 9.41 -12.25 -3.69
CA LEU A 85 8.26 -12.84 -4.40
C LEU A 85 7.68 -14.06 -3.67
N SER A 86 8.51 -14.80 -2.93
CA SER A 86 8.08 -15.93 -2.11
C SER A 86 7.14 -15.52 -0.96
N ASP A 87 7.15 -14.24 -0.58
CA ASP A 87 6.26 -13.71 0.46
C ASP A 87 4.84 -13.42 -0.05
N ILE A 88 4.62 -13.41 -1.37
CA ILE A 88 3.34 -13.01 -1.97
C ILE A 88 2.12 -13.76 -1.43
N PRO A 89 2.12 -15.11 -1.30
CA PRO A 89 0.97 -15.82 -0.74
C PRO A 89 0.60 -15.32 0.66
N ASN A 90 1.62 -15.06 1.50
CA ASN A 90 1.43 -14.56 2.85
C ASN A 90 0.95 -13.11 2.85
N ILE A 91 1.52 -12.26 1.98
CA ILE A 91 1.08 -10.86 1.85
C ILE A 91 -0.39 -10.81 1.47
N LEU A 92 -0.83 -11.56 0.46
CA LEU A 92 -2.23 -11.58 0.05
C LEU A 92 -3.16 -12.08 1.16
N CYS A 93 -2.75 -13.10 1.91
CA CYS A 93 -3.50 -13.56 3.08
C CYS A 93 -3.62 -12.48 4.16
N TRP A 94 -2.58 -11.69 4.38
CA TRP A 94 -2.61 -10.60 5.36
C TRP A 94 -3.46 -9.42 4.91
N LEU A 95 -3.46 -9.10 3.61
CA LEU A 95 -4.32 -8.07 3.02
C LEU A 95 -5.79 -8.36 3.31
N ASP A 96 -6.22 -9.60 3.04
CA ASP A 96 -7.56 -10.09 3.33
C ASP A 96 -7.83 -10.08 4.85
N ARG A 97 -7.02 -10.80 5.62
CA ARG A 97 -7.27 -11.05 7.05
C ARG A 97 -7.25 -9.80 7.93
N TYR A 98 -6.31 -8.87 7.71
CA TYR A 98 -6.08 -7.75 8.61
C TYR A 98 -6.65 -6.44 8.10
N TYR A 99 -6.73 -6.29 6.78
CA TYR A 99 -7.14 -5.03 6.15
C TYR A 99 -8.43 -5.18 5.35
N ASP A 100 -9.04 -6.37 5.27
CA ASP A 100 -10.28 -6.58 4.50
C ASP A 100 -10.12 -6.13 3.03
N ILE A 101 -8.93 -6.36 2.47
CA ILE A 101 -8.62 -6.03 1.08
C ILE A 101 -8.79 -7.31 0.25
N GLU A 102 -9.89 -7.38 -0.48
CA GLU A 102 -10.24 -8.54 -1.29
C GLU A 102 -9.33 -8.60 -2.53
N THR A 103 -8.69 -9.76 -2.71
CA THR A 103 -7.87 -10.06 -3.89
C THR A 103 -8.79 -10.57 -5.02
N PRO A 104 -8.65 -10.11 -6.27
CA PRO A 104 -9.51 -10.55 -7.36
C PRO A 104 -9.23 -12.02 -7.71
N VAL A 105 -10.26 -12.72 -8.16
CA VAL A 105 -10.15 -14.12 -8.60
C VAL A 105 -9.45 -14.15 -9.97
N VAL A 106 -8.15 -14.37 -9.95
CA VAL A 106 -7.33 -14.57 -11.16
C VAL A 106 -6.45 -15.79 -10.98
N GLU A 107 -6.40 -16.64 -12.00
CA GLU A 107 -5.59 -17.86 -11.96
C GLU A 107 -4.12 -17.54 -11.68
N GLY A 108 -3.56 -18.22 -10.69
CA GLY A 108 -2.17 -18.06 -10.29
C GLY A 108 -1.87 -16.79 -9.51
N ILE A 109 -2.84 -15.93 -9.19
CA ILE A 109 -2.59 -14.64 -8.49
C ILE A 109 -1.89 -14.81 -7.13
N ALA A 110 -2.06 -15.95 -6.47
CA ALA A 110 -1.37 -16.25 -5.22
C ALA A 110 0.02 -16.88 -5.40
N THR A 111 0.53 -17.00 -6.63
CA THR A 111 1.79 -17.72 -6.92
C THR A 111 2.91 -16.76 -7.28
N GLU A 112 4.14 -17.11 -6.88
CA GLU A 112 5.34 -16.37 -7.30
C GLU A 112 5.49 -16.33 -8.83
N ALA A 113 5.21 -17.43 -9.52
CA ALA A 113 5.38 -17.56 -10.97
C ALA A 113 4.56 -16.50 -11.75
N TYR A 114 3.34 -16.22 -11.28
CA TYR A 114 2.46 -15.22 -11.87
C TYR A 114 3.03 -13.80 -11.76
N TRP A 115 3.68 -13.48 -10.65
CA TRP A 115 4.19 -12.13 -10.39
C TRP A 115 5.62 -11.90 -10.84
N ARG A 116 6.43 -12.95 -10.99
CA ARG A 116 7.85 -12.84 -11.35
C ARG A 116 8.07 -11.93 -12.56
N LYS A 117 7.37 -12.18 -13.67
CA LYS A 117 7.50 -11.36 -14.90
C LYS A 117 6.98 -9.92 -14.77
N ARG A 118 6.08 -9.66 -13.80
CA ARG A 118 5.43 -8.35 -13.61
C ARG A 118 6.20 -7.46 -12.64
N LEU A 119 6.72 -8.04 -11.56
CA LEU A 119 7.41 -7.35 -10.46
C LEU A 119 8.93 -7.34 -10.62
N GLN A 120 9.47 -8.29 -11.38
CA GLN A 120 10.88 -8.33 -11.79
C GLN A 120 10.92 -8.36 -13.32
N PRO A 121 10.62 -7.23 -14.01
CA PRO A 121 10.91 -7.17 -15.43
C PRO A 121 12.41 -7.44 -15.59
N SER A 122 12.75 -8.51 -16.32
CA SER A 122 14.13 -8.79 -16.72
C SER A 122 14.69 -7.50 -17.32
N ASN A 123 15.78 -6.97 -16.75
CA ASN A 123 16.54 -5.93 -17.42
C ASN A 123 17.01 -6.53 -18.75
N ASN A 124 16.39 -6.11 -19.85
CA ASN A 124 16.96 -6.21 -21.19
C ASN A 124 17.75 -4.92 -21.44
#